data_AF-A0A945CKZ2-F1
#
_entry.id   AF-A0A945CKZ2-F1
#
_cell.length_a   1.000
_cell.length_b   1.000
_cell.length_c   1.000
_cell.angle_alpha   90.00
_cell.angle_beta   90.00
_cell.angle_gamma   90.00
#
_symmetry.space_group_name_H-M   'P 1'
#
loop_
_entity.id
_entity.type
_entity.pdbx_description
1 polymer ?
#
loop_
_entity_poly.entity_id
_entity_poly.type
_entity_poly.pdbx_seq_one_letter_code
_entity_poly.pdbx_strand_id
1 'polypeptide(L)'
;YLSVDPDPRFRFGVEVSSVSQWEIDEVATGRYENPVYGLRQGGPSNGPLAIGIDAENIEKYALEFVVGGTHWPMYVPFERETIIRDYHRQNLFLATHPLVDIVAHPWWWMGHWKEENGDYPAEPWFDDFGHIPHSMHDEFAAAAVENDTVVEINISAILLNPHYPAPFKEQYLEYLAELKERNVPLSIGSDCHSAHYEIDFATAASMLAKVGIRDEELWRLLPRQ
;
A
#
# COMPACT_ATOMS: atom_id res chain seq x y z
N TYR A 1 22.01 -0.43 22.37
CA TYR A 1 21.51 -0.84 21.04
C TYR A 1 22.15 -2.15 20.58
N LEU A 2 23.48 -2.30 20.62
CA LEU A 2 24.17 -3.57 20.30
C LEU A 2 23.88 -4.75 21.24
N SER A 3 23.14 -4.53 22.32
CA SER A 3 22.73 -5.53 23.31
C SER A 3 21.23 -5.83 23.27
N VAL A 4 20.50 -5.29 22.28
CA VAL A 4 19.07 -5.54 22.13
C VAL A 4 18.92 -6.84 21.38
N ASP A 5 18.29 -7.82 22.02
CA ASP A 5 17.84 -9.06 21.40
C ASP A 5 16.33 -8.94 21.18
N PRO A 6 15.89 -8.46 20.01
CA PRO A 6 14.46 -8.29 19.75
C PRO A 6 13.77 -9.65 19.76
N ASP A 7 12.50 -9.69 20.17
CA ASP A 7 11.69 -10.90 20.13
C ASP A 7 11.83 -11.59 18.76
N PRO A 8 11.97 -12.93 18.67
CA PRO A 8 12.09 -13.62 17.38
C PRO A 8 10.93 -13.35 16.39
N ARG A 9 9.79 -12.86 16.88
CA ARG A 9 8.64 -12.41 16.10
C ARG A 9 8.77 -11.00 15.57
N PHE A 10 9.70 -10.21 16.08
CA PHE A 10 10.03 -8.90 15.52
C PHE A 10 10.83 -9.09 14.23
N ARG A 11 10.25 -8.59 13.14
CA ARG A 11 10.84 -8.64 11.79
C ARG A 11 11.12 -7.23 11.31
N PHE A 12 12.24 -7.05 10.63
CA PHE A 12 12.65 -5.77 10.08
C PHE A 12 12.44 -5.76 8.57
N GLY A 13 11.54 -4.89 8.12
CA GLY A 13 11.28 -4.66 6.71
C GLY A 13 11.35 -3.18 6.38
N VAL A 14 11.13 -2.87 5.11
CA VAL A 14 11.04 -1.49 4.61
C VAL A 14 9.78 -1.32 3.80
N GLU A 15 9.22 -0.12 3.83
CA GLU A 15 8.21 0.30 2.87
C GLU A 15 8.87 1.15 1.78
N VAL A 16 8.53 0.85 0.53
CA VAL A 16 8.95 1.61 -0.65
C VAL A 16 7.74 2.07 -1.43
N SER A 17 7.86 3.22 -2.09
CA SER A 17 6.82 3.70 -2.98
C SER A 17 7.08 3.25 -4.41
N SER A 18 6.03 2.93 -5.15
CA SER A 18 6.07 2.98 -6.62
C SER A 18 6.42 4.40 -7.06
N VAL A 19 7.46 4.52 -7.88
CA VAL A 19 7.94 5.76 -8.47
C VAL A 19 8.25 5.54 -9.95
N SER A 20 8.67 6.58 -10.67
CA SER A 20 9.19 6.42 -12.03
C SER A 20 10.71 6.24 -12.03
N GLN A 21 11.25 5.48 -12.98
CA GLN A 21 12.69 5.40 -13.18
C GLN A 21 13.31 6.79 -13.43
N TRP A 22 12.58 7.65 -14.16
CA TRP A 22 12.99 9.03 -14.36
C TRP A 22 13.19 9.79 -13.04
N GLU A 23 12.32 9.57 -12.05
CA GLU A 23 12.43 10.20 -10.74
C GLU A 23 13.70 9.76 -10.01
N ILE A 24 14.01 8.45 -10.05
CA ILE A 24 15.23 7.89 -9.48
C ILE A 24 16.48 8.51 -10.15
N ASP A 25 16.49 8.58 -11.48
CA ASP A 25 17.60 9.13 -12.25
C ASP A 25 17.81 10.62 -11.95
N GLU A 26 16.72 11.38 -11.81
CA GLU A 26 16.77 12.80 -11.47
C GLU A 26 17.29 13.04 -10.05
N VAL A 27 16.82 12.26 -9.06
CA VAL A 27 17.31 12.31 -7.69
C VAL A 27 18.81 11.96 -7.63
N ALA A 28 19.25 10.96 -8.40
CA ALA A 28 20.65 10.55 -8.48
C ALA A 28 21.59 11.66 -9.01
N THR A 29 21.06 12.69 -9.68
CA THR A 29 21.86 13.86 -10.09
C THR A 29 22.36 14.71 -8.91
N GLY A 30 21.78 14.54 -7.72
CA GLY A 30 22.14 15.30 -6.51
C GLY A 30 21.68 16.77 -6.52
N ARG A 31 20.82 17.16 -7.47
CA ARG A 31 20.36 18.55 -7.64
C ARG A 31 19.16 18.94 -6.78
N TYR A 32 18.51 17.96 -6.14
CA TYR A 32 17.29 18.15 -5.36
C TYR A 32 17.60 18.06 -3.87
N GLU A 33 17.12 19.03 -3.10
CA GLU A 33 17.27 19.05 -1.65
C GLU A 33 16.20 18.15 -0.99
N ASN A 34 16.63 17.16 -0.22
CA ASN A 34 15.76 16.25 0.56
C ASN A 34 14.56 15.67 -0.21
N PRO A 35 14.76 14.93 -1.31
CA PRO A 35 13.67 14.35 -2.12
C PRO A 35 13.04 13.11 -1.48
N VAL A 36 12.73 13.17 -0.18
CA VAL A 36 12.24 12.03 0.64
C VAL A 36 10.91 11.49 0.11
N TYR A 37 10.06 12.37 -0.42
CA TYR A 37 8.79 12.00 -1.05
C TYR A 37 8.86 12.09 -2.57
N GLY A 38 10.02 11.87 -3.20
CA GLY A 38 10.15 11.99 -4.66
C GLY A 38 9.99 13.42 -5.18
N LEU A 39 9.97 13.57 -6.51
CA LEU A 39 9.85 14.84 -7.22
C LEU A 39 8.39 15.21 -7.48
N ARG A 40 7.54 14.21 -7.74
CA ARG A 40 6.06 14.30 -7.87
C ARG A 40 5.52 15.23 -8.96
N GLN A 41 6.36 15.99 -9.63
CA GLN A 41 6.02 16.87 -10.75
C GLN A 41 7.11 16.83 -11.82
N GLY A 42 6.75 17.20 -13.06
CA GLY A 42 7.69 17.35 -14.17
C GLY A 42 8.11 16.05 -14.88
N GLY A 43 7.75 14.89 -14.34
CA GLY A 43 8.07 13.59 -14.93
C GLY A 43 7.13 13.14 -16.04
N PRO A 44 7.51 12.09 -16.80
CA PRO A 44 6.69 11.54 -17.88
C PRO A 44 5.55 10.65 -17.34
N SER A 45 4.32 10.89 -17.79
CA SER A 45 3.14 10.14 -17.33
C SER A 45 3.15 8.64 -17.67
N ASN A 46 3.86 8.27 -18.73
CA ASN A 46 4.01 6.88 -19.19
C ASN A 46 5.44 6.36 -19.00
N GLY A 47 6.23 6.97 -18.10
CA GLY A 47 7.58 6.51 -17.80
C GLY A 47 7.59 5.13 -17.14
N PRO A 48 8.68 4.33 -17.27
CA PRO A 48 8.81 3.05 -16.56
C PRO A 48 8.64 3.23 -15.05
N LEU A 49 7.90 2.32 -14.42
CA LEU A 49 7.77 2.27 -12.97
C LEU A 49 9.01 1.62 -12.37
N ALA A 50 9.33 2.03 -11.14
CA ALA A 50 10.48 1.57 -10.37
C ALA A 50 10.19 1.65 -8.87
N ILE A 51 11.07 1.07 -8.06
CA ILE A 51 11.15 1.28 -6.61
C ILE A 51 12.56 1.75 -6.24
N GLY A 52 12.69 2.51 -5.16
CA GLY A 52 13.94 3.15 -4.74
C GLY A 52 14.95 2.24 -4.01
N ILE A 53 14.86 0.91 -4.20
CA ILE A 53 15.76 -0.07 -3.59
C ILE A 53 16.16 -1.14 -4.61
N ASP A 54 17.31 -1.78 -4.38
CA ASP A 54 17.77 -2.94 -5.13
C ASP A 54 18.09 -4.14 -4.21
N ALA A 55 18.48 -5.26 -4.81
CA ALA A 55 18.86 -6.46 -4.08
C ALA A 55 20.09 -6.27 -3.18
N GLU A 56 21.02 -5.38 -3.57
CA GLU A 56 22.19 -5.06 -2.73
C GLU A 56 21.76 -4.33 -1.45
N ASN A 57 20.76 -3.45 -1.53
CA ASN A 57 20.20 -2.77 -0.37
C ASN A 57 19.54 -3.76 0.60
N ILE A 58 18.76 -4.72 0.08
CA ILE A 58 18.12 -5.77 0.88
C ILE A 58 19.17 -6.57 1.65
N GLU A 59 20.22 -7.03 0.98
CA GLU A 59 21.31 -7.77 1.62
C GLU A 59 22.06 -6.91 2.64
N LYS A 60 22.47 -5.70 2.25
CA LYS A 60 23.28 -4.80 3.06
C LYS A 60 22.58 -4.39 4.36
N TYR A 61 21.27 -4.17 4.32
CA TYR A 61 20.49 -3.74 5.48
C TYR A 61 19.76 -4.90 6.16
N ALA A 62 19.96 -6.13 5.71
CA ALA A 62 19.31 -7.33 6.21
C ALA A 62 17.78 -7.16 6.30
N LEU A 63 17.19 -6.61 5.23
CA LEU A 63 15.74 -6.45 5.13
C LEU A 63 15.10 -7.84 4.96
N GLU A 64 14.11 -8.15 5.81
CA GLU A 64 13.45 -9.45 5.83
C GLU A 64 12.16 -9.48 5.01
N PHE A 65 11.65 -8.31 4.65
CA PHE A 65 10.54 -8.13 3.72
C PHE A 65 10.48 -6.69 3.21
N VAL A 66 9.82 -6.51 2.07
CA VAL A 66 9.56 -5.23 1.43
C VAL A 66 8.06 -5.05 1.25
N VAL A 67 7.54 -3.93 1.72
CA VAL A 67 6.19 -3.46 1.47
C VAL A 67 6.23 -2.43 0.35
N GLY A 68 5.54 -2.68 -0.76
CA GLY A 68 5.45 -1.77 -1.90
C GLY A 68 4.12 -1.04 -1.91
N GLY A 69 4.14 0.29 -1.86
CA GLY A 69 2.93 1.13 -1.80
C GLY A 69 2.73 2.04 -3.01
N THR A 70 1.48 2.14 -3.47
CA THR A 70 1.05 3.16 -4.43
C THR A 70 0.59 4.39 -3.68
N HIS A 71 1.41 5.45 -3.66
CA HIS A 71 1.18 6.63 -2.82
C HIS A 71 0.84 7.91 -3.58
N TRP A 72 1.26 7.99 -4.84
CA TRP A 72 1.05 9.18 -5.68
C TRP A 72 0.81 8.78 -7.13
N PRO A 73 0.05 9.58 -7.88
CA PRO A 73 -0.08 9.38 -9.32
C PRO A 73 1.24 9.65 -10.05
N MET A 74 1.52 8.88 -11.11
CA MET A 74 2.72 9.03 -11.93
C MET A 74 2.55 10.13 -12.97
N TYR A 75 2.52 11.38 -12.52
CA TYR A 75 2.47 12.59 -13.36
C TYR A 75 1.30 12.64 -14.36
N VAL A 76 0.23 11.91 -14.07
CA VAL A 76 -1.01 11.93 -14.85
C VAL A 76 -1.94 13.08 -14.41
N PRO A 77 -2.86 13.53 -15.28
CA PRO A 77 -3.93 14.45 -14.88
C PRO A 77 -4.74 13.94 -13.67
N PHE A 78 -5.14 14.87 -12.80
CA PHE A 78 -6.05 14.60 -11.68
C PHE A 78 -7.50 14.51 -12.15
N GLU A 79 -7.78 13.48 -12.93
CA GLU A 79 -9.11 13.09 -13.38
C GLU A 79 -9.38 11.68 -12.87
N ARG A 80 -10.57 11.42 -12.31
CA ARG A 80 -10.92 10.15 -11.64
C ARG A 80 -10.46 8.91 -12.41
N GLU A 81 -10.92 8.77 -13.66
CA GLU A 81 -10.60 7.63 -14.53
C GLU A 81 -9.11 7.50 -14.82
N THR A 82 -8.42 8.63 -14.92
CA THR A 82 -6.98 8.68 -15.17
C THR A 82 -6.21 8.23 -13.93
N ILE A 83 -6.62 8.68 -12.75
CA ILE A 83 -6.05 8.24 -11.46
C ILE A 83 -6.30 6.76 -11.22
N ILE A 84 -7.52 6.26 -11.44
CA ILE A 84 -7.86 4.85 -11.25
C ILE A 84 -6.96 3.95 -12.12
N ARG A 85 -6.81 4.29 -13.41
CA ARG A 85 -5.94 3.52 -14.32
C ARG A 85 -4.48 3.56 -13.91
N ASP A 86 -4.01 4.72 -13.46
CA ASP A 86 -2.63 4.87 -13.00
C ASP A 86 -2.37 4.07 -11.71
N TYR A 87 -3.27 4.15 -10.73
CA TYR A 87 -3.17 3.39 -9.49
C TYR A 87 -3.25 1.88 -9.73
N HIS A 88 -4.12 1.44 -10.65
CA HIS A 88 -4.17 0.05 -11.07
C HIS A 88 -2.84 -0.43 -11.67
N ARG A 89 -2.28 0.34 -12.60
CA ARG A 89 -0.99 0.05 -13.23
C ARG A 89 0.13 -0.05 -12.19
N GLN A 90 0.14 0.83 -11.19
CA GLN A 90 1.12 0.80 -10.11
C GLN A 90 0.93 -0.41 -9.18
N ASN A 91 -0.31 -0.72 -8.79
CA ASN A 91 -0.61 -1.91 -7.99
C ASN A 91 -0.20 -3.20 -8.71
N LEU A 92 -0.44 -3.32 -10.02
CA LEU A 92 0.03 -4.45 -10.82
C LEU A 92 1.55 -4.53 -10.90
N PHE A 93 2.22 -3.39 -11.07
CA PHE A 93 3.67 -3.35 -11.02
C PHE A 93 4.20 -3.87 -9.69
N LEU A 94 3.64 -3.42 -8.57
CA LEU A 94 4.05 -3.85 -7.23
C LEU A 94 3.76 -5.34 -7.00
N ALA A 95 2.58 -5.82 -7.40
CA ALA A 95 2.19 -7.24 -7.30
C ALA A 95 3.01 -8.18 -8.19
N THR A 96 3.78 -7.65 -9.15
CA THR A 96 4.63 -8.45 -10.06
C THR A 96 6.12 -8.17 -9.85
N HIS A 97 6.46 -7.29 -8.91
CA HIS A 97 7.84 -6.87 -8.72
C HIS A 97 8.61 -7.90 -7.88
N PRO A 98 9.76 -8.42 -8.35
CA PRO A 98 10.46 -9.54 -7.70
C PRO A 98 11.06 -9.22 -6.33
N LEU A 99 11.09 -7.95 -5.95
CA LEU A 99 11.58 -7.48 -4.64
C LEU A 99 10.46 -7.06 -3.69
N VAL A 100 9.17 -7.15 -4.08
CA VAL A 100 8.04 -6.76 -3.23
C VAL A 100 7.39 -8.01 -2.67
N ASP A 101 7.33 -8.12 -1.35
CA ASP A 101 6.68 -9.23 -0.67
C ASP A 101 5.20 -8.92 -0.37
N ILE A 102 4.90 -7.65 -0.07
CA ILE A 102 3.57 -7.18 0.33
C ILE A 102 3.21 -5.91 -0.46
N VAL A 103 2.03 -5.85 -1.07
CA VAL A 103 1.45 -4.59 -1.59
C VAL A 103 0.73 -3.85 -0.46
N ALA A 104 1.19 -2.64 -0.14
CA ALA A 104 0.61 -1.76 0.88
C ALA A 104 -0.77 -1.25 0.44
N HIS A 105 -1.75 -1.30 1.35
CA HIS A 105 -3.11 -0.72 1.23
C HIS A 105 -3.52 -0.30 -0.20
N PRO A 106 -3.89 -1.25 -1.07
CA PRO A 106 -4.31 -0.91 -2.43
C PRO A 106 -5.45 0.11 -2.39
N TRP A 107 -5.44 1.08 -3.29
CA TRP A 107 -6.45 2.15 -3.35
C TRP A 107 -6.45 3.10 -2.14
N TRP A 108 -5.36 3.17 -1.39
CA TRP A 108 -5.10 4.30 -0.49
C TRP A 108 -4.92 5.59 -1.29
N TRP A 109 -5.39 6.72 -0.76
CA TRP A 109 -5.23 8.01 -1.43
C TRP A 109 -5.02 9.15 -0.44
N MET A 110 -4.13 10.08 -0.77
CA MET A 110 -4.05 11.35 -0.06
C MET A 110 -3.84 12.55 -0.98
N GLY A 111 -4.25 13.75 -0.51
CA GLY A 111 -3.87 15.01 -1.12
C GLY A 111 -4.98 15.70 -1.91
N HIS A 112 -4.94 15.65 -3.24
CA HIS A 112 -5.61 16.62 -4.15
C HIS A 112 -7.10 16.90 -3.89
N TRP A 113 -7.86 15.90 -3.44
CA TRP A 113 -9.30 15.99 -3.18
C TRP A 113 -9.67 16.04 -1.69
N LYS A 114 -8.70 16.37 -0.84
CA LYS A 114 -8.88 16.58 0.59
C LYS A 114 -9.53 17.94 0.84
N GLU A 115 -10.62 17.97 1.61
CA GLU A 115 -11.22 19.21 2.08
C GLU A 115 -10.37 19.90 3.17
N GLU A 116 -10.69 21.15 3.50
CA GLU A 116 -9.96 21.93 4.52
C GLU A 116 -10.01 21.27 5.92
N ASN A 117 -11.12 20.60 6.24
CA ASN A 117 -11.27 19.84 7.49
C ASN A 117 -10.50 18.51 7.49
N GLY A 118 -9.96 18.13 6.34
CA GLY A 118 -9.16 16.94 6.12
C GLY A 118 -9.91 15.74 5.57
N ASP A 119 -11.21 15.85 5.33
CA ASP A 119 -12.05 14.75 4.86
C ASP A 119 -11.94 14.54 3.34
N TYR A 120 -12.30 13.34 2.91
CA TYR A 120 -12.36 12.94 1.49
C TYR A 120 -13.80 12.56 1.14
N PRO A 121 -14.64 13.50 0.72
CA PRO A 121 -16.08 13.28 0.62
C PRO A 121 -16.49 12.44 -0.60
N ALA A 122 -15.68 12.41 -1.67
CA ALA A 122 -16.07 11.77 -2.93
C ALA A 122 -14.87 11.27 -3.74
N GLU A 123 -14.08 12.15 -4.34
CA GLU A 123 -13.03 11.76 -5.27
C GLU A 123 -11.80 11.13 -4.58
N PRO A 124 -11.15 10.11 -5.17
CA PRO A 124 -11.47 9.51 -6.46
C PRO A 124 -12.53 8.40 -6.42
N TRP A 125 -12.75 7.77 -5.27
CA TRP A 125 -13.62 6.59 -5.12
C TRP A 125 -14.20 6.45 -3.69
N PHE A 126 -14.20 7.53 -2.91
CA PHE A 126 -14.71 7.55 -1.53
C PHE A 126 -16.24 7.73 -1.46
N ASP A 127 -16.87 8.27 -2.50
CA ASP A 127 -18.33 8.31 -2.64
C ASP A 127 -18.90 6.96 -3.07
N ASP A 128 -18.21 6.29 -4.00
CA ASP A 128 -18.53 4.95 -4.47
C ASP A 128 -17.26 4.21 -4.95
N PHE A 129 -16.88 3.17 -4.22
CA PHE A 129 -15.74 2.32 -4.57
C PHE A 129 -15.98 1.55 -5.88
N GLY A 130 -17.24 1.40 -6.32
CA GLY A 130 -17.62 0.81 -7.61
C GLY A 130 -17.20 1.63 -8.83
N HIS A 131 -16.65 2.83 -8.64
CA HIS A 131 -15.96 3.56 -9.72
C HIS A 131 -14.73 2.81 -10.22
N ILE A 132 -14.11 1.98 -9.38
CA ILE A 132 -13.05 1.08 -9.83
C ILE A 132 -13.70 -0.14 -10.49
N PRO A 133 -13.41 -0.44 -11.76
CA PRO A 133 -13.97 -1.60 -12.43
C PRO A 133 -13.58 -2.91 -11.72
N HIS A 134 -14.53 -3.82 -11.49
CA HIS A 134 -14.25 -5.14 -10.92
C HIS A 134 -13.15 -5.92 -11.66
N SER A 135 -13.03 -5.72 -12.99
CA SER A 135 -11.96 -6.35 -13.76
C SER A 135 -10.55 -5.92 -13.33
N MET A 136 -10.38 -4.72 -12.77
CA MET A 136 -9.10 -4.28 -12.20
C MET A 136 -8.81 -5.00 -10.87
N HIS A 137 -9.83 -5.24 -10.06
CA HIS A 137 -9.69 -6.06 -8.85
C HIS A 137 -9.34 -7.51 -9.19
N ASP A 138 -10.00 -8.09 -10.20
CA ASP A 138 -9.71 -9.45 -10.68
C ASP A 138 -8.28 -9.58 -11.21
N GLU A 139 -7.83 -8.61 -12.02
CA GLU A 139 -6.48 -8.59 -12.57
C GLU A 139 -5.42 -8.43 -11.47
N PHE A 140 -5.66 -7.54 -10.50
CA PHE A 140 -4.76 -7.36 -9.36
C PHE A 140 -4.68 -8.61 -8.48
N ALA A 141 -5.83 -9.23 -8.17
CA ALA A 141 -5.88 -10.46 -7.38
C ALA A 141 -5.15 -11.61 -8.09
N ALA A 142 -5.35 -11.75 -9.41
CA ALA A 142 -4.65 -12.76 -10.20
C ALA A 142 -3.13 -12.54 -10.18
N ALA A 143 -2.67 -11.28 -10.34
CA ALA A 143 -1.25 -10.94 -10.28
C ALA A 143 -0.63 -11.26 -8.91
N ALA A 144 -1.31 -10.89 -7.82
CA ALA A 144 -0.85 -11.19 -6.47
C ALA A 144 -0.72 -12.70 -6.21
N VAL A 145 -1.71 -13.50 -6.65
CA VAL A 145 -1.66 -14.96 -6.53
C VAL A 145 -0.56 -15.58 -7.41
N GLU A 146 -0.42 -15.13 -8.65
CA GLU A 146 0.58 -15.67 -9.58
C GLU A 146 2.03 -15.43 -9.13
N ASN A 147 2.26 -14.35 -8.37
CA ASN A 147 3.59 -13.94 -7.92
C ASN A 147 3.82 -14.14 -6.42
N ASP A 148 2.94 -14.89 -5.74
CA ASP A 148 2.99 -15.14 -4.30
C ASP A 148 3.09 -13.85 -3.46
N THR A 149 2.56 -12.74 -3.97
CA THR A 149 2.60 -11.44 -3.31
C THR A 149 1.44 -11.29 -2.33
N VAL A 150 1.74 -10.84 -1.13
CA VAL A 150 0.76 -10.60 -0.06
C VAL A 150 0.12 -9.23 -0.25
N VAL A 151 -1.12 -9.06 0.19
CA VAL A 151 -1.80 -7.76 0.19
C VAL A 151 -2.07 -7.30 1.62
N GLU A 152 -1.71 -6.05 1.91
CA GLU A 152 -1.88 -5.48 3.23
C GLU A 152 -3.32 -4.98 3.47
N ILE A 153 -3.88 -5.41 4.60
CA ILE A 153 -5.00 -4.79 5.28
C ILE A 153 -4.44 -3.72 6.20
N ASN A 154 -4.39 -2.47 5.72
CA ASN A 154 -3.91 -1.38 6.53
C ASN A 154 -5.03 -0.75 7.37
N ILE A 155 -4.95 -0.96 8.67
CA ILE A 155 -6.05 -0.58 9.56
C ILE A 155 -6.07 0.90 9.87
N SER A 156 -4.91 1.58 9.98
CA SER A 156 -4.92 3.03 10.30
C SER A 156 -5.09 3.89 9.05
N ALA A 157 -4.48 3.49 7.93
CA ALA A 157 -4.54 4.25 6.69
C ALA A 157 -5.94 4.23 6.06
N ILE A 158 -6.68 3.11 6.21
CA ILE A 158 -8.01 2.91 5.61
C ILE A 158 -9.12 2.79 6.67
N LEU A 159 -9.16 1.67 7.40
CA LEU A 159 -10.36 1.26 8.16
C LEU A 159 -10.68 2.19 9.34
N LEU A 160 -9.65 2.55 10.10
CA LEU A 160 -9.72 3.41 11.27
C LEU A 160 -9.48 4.89 10.93
N ASN A 161 -9.23 5.23 9.66
CA ASN A 161 -8.99 6.60 9.23
C ASN A 161 -10.23 7.47 9.46
N PRO A 162 -10.22 8.47 10.35
CA PRO A 162 -11.41 9.25 10.68
C PRO A 162 -11.91 10.13 9.52
N HIS A 163 -11.06 10.39 8.54
CA HIS A 163 -11.34 11.29 7.41
C HIS A 163 -11.95 10.60 6.19
N TYR A 164 -12.02 9.27 6.21
CA TYR A 164 -12.66 8.50 5.16
C TYR A 164 -14.12 8.18 5.51
N PRO A 165 -15.05 8.32 4.54
CA PRO A 165 -16.46 8.04 4.77
C PRO A 165 -16.71 6.60 5.25
N ALA A 166 -17.69 6.42 6.13
CA ALA A 166 -18.11 5.09 6.57
C ALA A 166 -18.55 4.18 5.41
N PRO A 167 -19.34 4.64 4.42
CA PRO A 167 -19.71 3.81 3.26
C PRO A 167 -18.50 3.29 2.48
N PHE A 168 -17.48 4.12 2.26
CA PHE A 168 -16.24 3.68 1.61
C PHE A 168 -15.55 2.55 2.39
N LYS A 169 -15.47 2.66 3.72
CA LYS A 169 -14.85 1.60 4.55
C LYS A 169 -15.62 0.29 4.48
N GLU A 170 -16.94 0.33 4.35
CA GLU A 170 -17.78 -0.85 4.15
C GLU A 170 -17.49 -1.51 2.79
N GLN A 171 -17.47 -0.73 1.71
CA GLN A 171 -17.10 -1.21 0.38
C GLN A 171 -15.66 -1.73 0.31
N TYR A 172 -14.73 -1.10 1.04
CA TYR A 172 -13.34 -1.57 1.13
C TYR A 172 -13.25 -2.92 1.85
N LEU A 173 -14.06 -3.16 2.88
CA LEU A 173 -14.14 -4.47 3.54
C LEU A 173 -14.69 -5.55 2.59
N GLU A 174 -15.67 -5.21 1.75
CA GLU A 174 -16.18 -6.10 0.69
C GLU A 174 -15.06 -6.43 -0.31
N TYR A 175 -14.28 -5.44 -0.74
CA TYR A 175 -13.10 -5.64 -1.58
C TYR A 175 -12.06 -6.59 -0.92
N LEU A 176 -11.75 -6.42 0.36
CA LEU A 176 -10.85 -7.33 1.08
C LEU A 176 -11.41 -8.76 1.15
N ALA A 177 -12.72 -8.92 1.30
CA ALA A 177 -13.38 -10.22 1.26
C ALA A 177 -13.26 -10.86 -0.12
N GLU A 178 -13.47 -10.09 -1.19
CA GLU A 178 -13.31 -10.53 -2.57
C GLU A 178 -11.88 -10.98 -2.89
N LEU A 179 -10.86 -10.29 -2.36
CA LEU A 179 -9.46 -10.72 -2.45
C LEU A 179 -9.24 -12.05 -1.73
N LYS A 180 -9.77 -12.20 -0.51
CA LYS A 180 -9.71 -13.45 0.25
C LYS A 180 -10.36 -14.61 -0.51
N GLU A 181 -11.55 -14.40 -1.08
CA GLU A 181 -12.25 -15.42 -1.87
C GLU A 181 -11.47 -15.88 -3.10
N ARG A 182 -10.61 -15.00 -3.64
CA ARG A 182 -9.69 -15.30 -4.74
C ARG A 182 -8.37 -15.93 -4.30
N ASN A 183 -8.24 -16.27 -3.01
CA ASN A 183 -7.05 -16.85 -2.38
C ASN A 183 -5.84 -15.92 -2.33
N VAL A 184 -6.05 -14.59 -2.38
CA VAL A 184 -4.97 -13.64 -2.14
C VAL A 184 -4.55 -13.73 -0.67
N PRO A 185 -3.27 -13.93 -0.34
CA PRO A 185 -2.81 -13.92 1.03
C PRO A 185 -2.88 -12.48 1.59
N LEU A 186 -3.48 -12.32 2.77
CA LEU A 186 -3.67 -11.02 3.40
C LEU A 186 -2.84 -10.90 4.67
N SER A 187 -2.10 -9.80 4.83
CA SER A 187 -1.42 -9.43 6.08
C SER A 187 -2.09 -8.22 6.72
N ILE A 188 -1.86 -7.99 8.01
CA ILE A 188 -2.36 -6.79 8.69
C ILE A 188 -1.20 -5.82 8.96
N GLY A 189 -1.42 -4.56 8.64
CA GLY A 189 -0.49 -3.45 8.91
C GLY A 189 -1.21 -2.33 9.65
N SER A 190 -0.52 -1.67 10.59
CA SER A 190 -1.08 -0.58 11.37
C SER A 190 -0.66 0.81 10.91
N ASP A 191 0.34 0.91 10.03
CA ASP A 191 0.88 2.19 9.56
C ASP A 191 1.23 3.19 10.68
N CYS A 192 1.70 2.68 11.81
CA CYS A 192 1.92 3.51 12.98
C CYS A 192 3.13 4.42 12.79
N HIS A 193 2.87 5.71 12.65
CA HIS A 193 3.87 6.77 12.58
C HIS A 193 4.09 7.50 13.93
N SER A 194 3.48 6.98 15.00
CA SER A 194 3.59 7.54 16.35
C SER A 194 4.71 6.85 17.13
N ALA A 195 5.35 7.60 18.03
CA ALA A 195 6.28 7.02 19.01
C ALA A 195 5.59 6.05 19.98
N HIS A 196 4.26 6.14 20.11
CA HIS A 196 3.44 5.28 20.95
C HIS A 196 2.57 4.37 20.08
N TYR A 197 2.70 3.06 20.27
CA TYR A 197 1.97 2.05 19.50
C TYR A 197 0.57 1.80 20.09
N GLU A 198 -0.31 2.80 19.95
CA GLU A 198 -1.68 2.83 20.52
C GLU A 198 -2.74 2.58 19.44
N ILE A 199 -2.68 1.39 18.81
CA ILE A 199 -3.55 1.04 17.70
C ILE A 199 -4.79 0.28 18.18
N ASP A 200 -5.98 0.69 17.74
CA ASP A 200 -7.25 0.04 18.08
C ASP A 200 -7.51 -1.23 17.24
N PHE A 201 -6.72 -2.26 17.51
CA PHE A 201 -6.87 -3.57 16.88
C PHE A 201 -8.22 -4.23 17.16
N ALA A 202 -8.87 -3.92 18.29
CA ALA A 202 -10.15 -4.52 18.65
C ALA A 202 -11.27 -4.06 17.71
N THR A 203 -11.32 -2.75 17.43
CA THR A 203 -12.28 -2.20 16.45
C THR A 203 -11.99 -2.73 15.05
N ALA A 204 -10.72 -2.72 14.62
CA ALA A 204 -10.35 -3.26 13.30
C ALA A 204 -10.71 -4.75 13.15
N ALA A 205 -10.42 -5.57 14.17
CA ALA A 205 -10.78 -6.99 14.16
C ALA A 205 -12.30 -7.21 14.07
N SER A 206 -13.09 -6.38 14.78
CA SER A 206 -14.56 -6.43 14.70
C SER A 206 -15.07 -6.07 13.29
N MET A 207 -14.45 -5.10 12.63
CA MET A 207 -14.76 -4.75 11.24
C MET A 207 -14.46 -5.90 10.28
N LEU A 208 -13.26 -6.47 10.36
CA LEU A 208 -12.82 -7.59 9.52
C LEU A 208 -13.66 -8.86 9.72
N ALA A 209 -14.07 -9.14 10.97
CA ALA A 209 -14.92 -10.29 11.28
C ALA A 209 -16.30 -10.22 10.59
N LYS A 210 -16.84 -9.03 10.32
CA LYS A 210 -18.12 -8.86 9.60
C LYS A 210 -18.07 -9.39 8.17
N VAL A 211 -16.90 -9.35 7.55
CA VAL A 211 -16.64 -9.87 6.20
C VAL A 211 -15.89 -11.21 6.23
N GLY A 212 -15.87 -11.87 7.39
CA GLY A 212 -15.33 -13.21 7.54
C GLY A 212 -13.80 -13.31 7.50
N ILE A 213 -13.06 -12.21 7.72
CA ILE A 213 -11.60 -12.23 7.85
C ILE A 213 -11.25 -12.33 9.34
N ARG A 214 -10.45 -13.35 9.70
CA ARG A 214 -10.02 -13.61 11.08
C ARG A 214 -8.50 -13.66 11.20
N ASP A 215 -8.01 -13.41 12.41
CA ASP A 215 -6.57 -13.31 12.71
C ASP A 215 -5.81 -14.60 12.35
N GLU A 216 -6.40 -15.78 12.59
CA GLU A 216 -5.79 -17.07 12.25
C GLU A 216 -5.58 -17.30 10.74
N GLU A 217 -6.26 -16.53 9.89
CA GLU A 217 -6.18 -16.65 8.43
C GLU A 217 -5.16 -15.67 7.83
N LEU A 218 -4.66 -14.72 8.63
CA LEU A 218 -3.72 -13.70 8.17
C LEU A 218 -2.32 -14.27 7.99
N TRP A 219 -1.71 -13.91 6.86
CA TRP A 219 -0.32 -14.19 6.57
C TRP A 219 0.59 -13.51 7.58
N ARG A 220 1.65 -14.22 7.98
CA ARG A 220 2.70 -13.74 8.88
C ARG A 220 4.04 -14.31 8.44
N LEU A 221 5.09 -13.52 8.60
CA LEU A 221 6.44 -14.07 8.60
C LEU A 221 6.63 -15.03 9.77
N LEU A 222 7.30 -16.15 9.50
CA LEU A 222 7.68 -17.08 10.56
C LEU A 222 8.70 -16.43 11.50
N PRO A 223 8.68 -16.76 12.81
CA PRO A 223 9.68 -16.29 13.75
C PRO A 223 11.10 -16.67 13.30
N ARG A 224 12.09 -15.85 13.66
CA ARG A 224 13.50 -16.24 13.51
C ARG A 224 13.76 -17.52 14.32
N GLN A 225 14.56 -18.43 13.75
CA GLN A 225 15.00 -19.65 14.43
C GLN A 225 16.15 -19.36 15.40
#